data_AF-A0A1V4Y8W1-F1
#
_entry.id   AF-A0A1V4Y8W1-F1
#
_cell.length_a   1.000
_cell.length_b   1.000
_cell.length_c   1.000
_cell.angle_alpha   90.00
_cell.angle_beta   90.00
_cell.angle_gamma   90.00
#
_symmetry.space_group_name_H-M   'P 1'
#
loop_
_entity.id
_entity.type
_entity.pdbx_description
1 polymer ?
#
loop_
_entity_poly.entity_id
_entity_poly.type
_entity_poly.pdbx_seq_one_letter_code
_entity_poly.pdbx_strand_id
1 'polypeptide(L)'
;MHVEFVSGRMFIEDLKSFLRTIGDISKATGCIVQSMNADKVAGEDHLQFAVAKALRAFEQERNAAKDVGIEIMRYASGKRQIEEAFSMGVHQGQNNVVFIVMGEACSVPPCLDMLGQMVVPADVITYLPSKRDEMIMQFGITADEIEVVGEQMIPELVIERVALVDVLK
;
A
#
# COMPACT_ATOMS: atom_id res chain seq x y z
N MET A 1 -3.37 15.09 9.45
CA MET A 1 -3.75 13.67 9.60
C MET A 1 -2.52 12.89 10.02
N HIS A 2 -2.64 12.02 11.02
CA HIS A 2 -1.57 11.11 11.42
C HIS A 2 -1.65 9.87 10.54
N VAL A 3 -0.49 9.35 10.13
CA VAL A 3 -0.37 8.16 9.27
C VAL A 3 0.53 7.18 9.98
N GLU A 4 0.04 5.95 10.14
CA GLU A 4 0.77 4.87 10.79
C GLU A 4 0.59 3.57 9.98
N PHE A 5 1.54 2.65 10.13
CA PHE A 5 1.50 1.35 9.46
C PHE A 5 1.45 0.22 10.47
N VAL A 6 0.57 -0.76 10.23
CA VAL A 6 0.56 -2.05 10.94
C VAL A 6 0.81 -3.13 9.91
N SER A 7 1.76 -4.04 10.18
CA SER A 7 2.08 -5.10 9.24
C SER A 7 2.28 -6.44 9.92
N GLY A 8 2.07 -7.50 9.17
CA GLY A 8 2.21 -8.86 9.67
C GLY A 8 1.75 -9.90 8.68
N ARG A 9 1.62 -11.13 9.17
CA ARG A 9 1.15 -12.29 8.40
C ARG A 9 -0.25 -12.64 8.81
N MET A 10 -1.11 -12.96 7.85
CA MET A 10 -2.44 -13.47 8.14
C MET A 10 -2.97 -14.41 7.06
N PHE A 11 -3.94 -15.24 7.44
CA PHE A 11 -4.73 -16.02 6.49
C PHE A 11 -6.11 -15.38 6.33
N ILE A 12 -6.50 -15.10 5.09
CA ILE A 12 -7.81 -14.56 4.74
C ILE A 12 -8.66 -15.71 4.19
N GLU A 13 -9.62 -16.18 4.97
CA GLU A 13 -10.52 -17.28 4.56
C GLU A 13 -11.48 -16.86 3.44
N ASP A 14 -12.10 -15.69 3.57
CA ASP A 14 -12.99 -15.08 2.58
C ASP A 14 -12.67 -13.60 2.45
N LEU A 15 -12.30 -13.18 1.24
CA LEU A 15 -11.89 -11.82 0.96
C LEU A 15 -13.02 -10.82 1.20
N LYS A 16 -14.26 -11.16 0.87
CA LYS A 16 -15.41 -10.24 1.02
C LYS A 16 -15.68 -9.96 2.49
N SER A 17 -15.67 -10.97 3.34
CA SER A 17 -15.87 -10.85 4.78
C SER A 17 -14.74 -10.06 5.42
N PHE A 18 -13.49 -10.31 5.02
CA PHE A 18 -12.35 -9.52 5.45
C PHE A 18 -12.50 -8.03 5.11
N LEU A 19 -12.85 -7.70 3.86
CA LEU A 19 -13.04 -6.30 3.44
C LEU A 19 -14.18 -5.62 4.21
N ARG A 20 -15.24 -6.34 4.59
CA ARG A 20 -16.29 -5.82 5.47
C ARG A 20 -15.74 -5.50 6.87
N THR A 21 -14.97 -6.41 7.46
CA THR A 21 -14.33 -6.19 8.76
C THR A 21 -13.45 -4.94 8.77
N ILE A 22 -12.64 -4.75 7.72
CA ILE A 22 -11.82 -3.53 7.58
C ILE A 22 -12.70 -2.28 7.48
N GLY A 23 -13.78 -2.32 6.70
CA GLY A 23 -14.75 -1.23 6.62
C GLY A 23 -15.46 -0.93 7.94
N ASP A 24 -15.74 -1.94 8.75
CA ASP A 24 -16.37 -1.77 10.07
C ASP A 24 -15.40 -1.18 11.09
N ILE A 25 -14.12 -1.60 11.08
CA ILE A 25 -13.06 -0.99 11.90
C ILE A 25 -12.90 0.49 11.54
N SER A 26 -12.80 0.80 10.23
CA SER A 26 -12.68 2.16 9.74
C SER A 26 -13.84 3.06 10.21
N LYS A 27 -15.09 2.57 10.14
CA LYS A 27 -16.26 3.30 10.64
C LYS A 27 -16.26 3.46 12.16
N ALA A 28 -15.85 2.44 12.90
CA ALA A 28 -15.85 2.47 14.36
C ALA A 28 -14.82 3.44 14.93
N THR A 29 -13.68 3.62 14.26
CA THR A 29 -12.58 4.48 14.73
C THR A 29 -12.59 5.87 14.08
N GLY A 30 -13.27 6.01 12.93
CA GLY A 30 -13.19 7.20 12.10
C GLY A 30 -11.88 7.30 11.31
N CYS A 31 -11.04 6.26 11.31
CA CYS A 31 -9.82 6.20 10.52
C CYS A 31 -10.11 5.71 9.10
N ILE A 32 -9.34 6.19 8.13
CA ILE A 32 -9.17 5.54 6.84
C ILE A 32 -8.24 4.34 7.05
N VAL A 33 -8.65 3.18 6.57
CA VAL A 33 -7.85 1.95 6.63
C VAL A 33 -7.74 1.35 5.23
N GLN A 34 -6.52 1.24 4.72
CA GLN A 34 -6.24 0.56 3.46
C GLN A 34 -5.32 -0.64 3.69
N SER A 35 -5.77 -1.83 3.28
CA SER A 35 -4.95 -3.05 3.29
C SER A 35 -4.27 -3.27 1.94
N MET A 36 -3.02 -3.74 1.97
CA MET A 36 -2.23 -4.05 0.78
C MET A 36 -1.41 -5.32 0.99
N ASN A 37 -1.11 -6.02 -0.11
CA ASN A 37 -0.15 -7.11 -0.10
C ASN A 37 1.27 -6.53 0.04
N ALA A 38 1.90 -6.80 1.18
CA ALA A 38 3.22 -6.29 1.53
C ALA A 38 4.36 -6.92 0.71
N ASP A 39 4.11 -8.04 0.02
CA ASP A 39 5.05 -8.62 -0.95
C ASP A 39 5.25 -7.70 -2.16
N LYS A 40 4.29 -6.79 -2.40
CA LYS A 40 4.31 -5.79 -3.47
C LYS A 40 4.77 -4.41 -3.00
N VAL A 41 5.26 -4.32 -1.77
CA VAL A 41 5.74 -3.09 -1.14
C VAL A 41 7.27 -3.10 -1.06
N ALA A 42 7.87 -2.00 -1.52
CA ALA A 42 9.31 -1.80 -1.69
C ALA A 42 9.96 -1.06 -0.50
N GLY A 43 9.30 -1.06 0.67
CA GLY A 43 9.75 -0.33 1.85
C GLY A 43 8.77 0.76 2.30
N GLU A 44 9.10 1.40 3.41
CA GLU A 44 8.26 2.42 4.03
C GLU A 44 8.19 3.71 3.19
N ASP A 45 9.32 4.14 2.61
CA ASP A 45 9.40 5.32 1.74
C ASP A 45 8.42 5.22 0.56
N HIS A 46 8.24 4.02 0.00
CA HIS A 46 7.26 3.76 -1.04
C HIS A 46 5.84 4.07 -0.52
N LEU A 47 5.45 3.54 0.65
CA LEU A 47 4.11 3.77 1.22
C LEU A 47 3.91 5.24 1.58
N GLN A 48 4.86 5.87 2.26
CA GLN A 48 4.79 7.27 2.64
C GLN A 48 4.64 8.18 1.42
N PHE A 49 5.39 7.90 0.34
CA PHE A 49 5.31 8.68 -0.87
C PHE A 49 3.97 8.51 -1.60
N ALA A 50 3.45 7.28 -1.66
CA ALA A 50 2.11 7.01 -2.20
C ALA A 50 1.01 7.74 -1.40
N VAL A 51 1.11 7.72 -0.07
CA VAL A 51 0.20 8.46 0.82
C VAL A 51 0.24 9.95 0.54
N ALA A 52 1.43 10.54 0.47
CA ALA A 52 1.59 11.97 0.18
C ALA A 52 1.01 12.35 -1.19
N LYS A 53 1.22 11.51 -2.21
CA LYS A 53 0.69 11.73 -3.56
C LYS A 53 -0.84 11.66 -3.59
N ALA A 54 -1.44 10.69 -2.91
CA ALA A 54 -2.89 10.54 -2.80
C ALA A 54 -3.54 11.72 -2.09
N LEU A 55 -3.02 12.11 -0.93
CA LEU A 55 -3.53 13.26 -0.17
C LEU A 55 -3.47 14.53 -1.00
N ARG A 56 -2.34 14.80 -1.66
CA ARG A 56 -2.20 15.94 -2.57
C ARG A 56 -3.18 15.87 -3.75
N ALA A 57 -3.51 14.68 -4.23
CA ALA A 57 -4.49 14.52 -5.30
C ALA A 57 -5.91 14.88 -4.83
N PHE A 58 -6.29 14.49 -3.61
CA PHE A 58 -7.56 14.87 -3.00
C PHE A 58 -7.64 16.36 -2.69
N GLU A 59 -6.59 16.95 -2.12
CA GLU A 59 -6.53 18.40 -1.82
C GLU A 59 -6.67 19.26 -3.08
N GLN A 60 -6.26 18.73 -4.23
CA GLN A 60 -6.32 19.42 -5.53
C GLN A 60 -7.51 18.98 -6.39
N GLU A 61 -8.43 18.15 -5.86
CA GLU A 61 -9.59 17.60 -6.58
C GLU A 61 -9.23 16.93 -7.92
N ARG A 62 -8.03 16.33 -7.98
CA ARG A 62 -7.48 15.64 -9.16
C ARG A 62 -7.39 14.12 -8.97
N ASN A 63 -7.93 13.63 -7.85
CA ASN A 63 -7.98 12.21 -7.50
C ASN A 63 -8.79 11.42 -8.54
N ALA A 64 -8.33 10.20 -8.84
CA ALA A 64 -9.06 9.30 -9.73
C ALA A 64 -10.10 8.48 -8.94
N ALA A 65 -9.72 7.99 -7.76
CA ALA A 65 -10.60 7.23 -6.89
C ALA A 65 -11.43 8.15 -5.99
N LYS A 66 -12.65 7.70 -5.67
CA LYS A 66 -13.55 8.41 -4.73
C LYS A 66 -13.18 8.20 -3.27
N ASP A 67 -12.41 7.16 -2.98
CA ASP A 67 -11.95 6.78 -1.65
C ASP A 67 -10.45 7.03 -1.53
N VAL A 68 -10.02 7.62 -0.40
CA VAL A 68 -8.63 7.98 -0.15
C VAL A 68 -7.74 6.74 -0.07
N GLY A 69 -8.20 5.66 0.56
CA GLY A 69 -7.46 4.39 0.63
C GLY A 69 -7.20 3.81 -0.75
N ILE A 70 -8.23 3.79 -1.61
CA ILE A 70 -8.10 3.30 -2.99
C ILE A 70 -7.13 4.18 -3.79
N GLU A 71 -7.14 5.50 -3.60
CA GLU A 71 -6.19 6.40 -4.27
C GLU A 71 -4.76 6.19 -3.79
N ILE A 72 -4.55 5.90 -2.49
CA ILE A 72 -3.25 5.49 -1.96
C ILE A 72 -2.76 4.21 -2.66
N MET A 73 -3.62 3.20 -2.76
CA MET A 73 -3.30 1.95 -3.48
C MET A 73 -2.97 2.24 -4.96
N ARG A 74 -3.71 3.14 -5.61
CA ARG A 74 -3.44 3.57 -6.99
C ARG A 74 -2.04 4.14 -7.13
N TYR A 75 -1.67 5.12 -6.29
CA TYR A 75 -0.31 5.67 -6.33
C TYR A 75 0.75 4.62 -6.01
N ALA A 76 0.55 3.79 -4.98
CA ALA A 76 1.48 2.74 -4.61
C ALA A 76 1.64 1.66 -5.69
N SER A 77 0.64 1.44 -6.54
CA SER A 77 0.77 0.51 -7.66
C SER A 77 1.66 1.05 -8.79
N GLY A 78 1.94 2.35 -8.81
CA GLY A 78 2.56 3.02 -9.96
C GLY A 78 1.67 3.02 -11.21
N LYS A 79 0.37 2.69 -11.09
CA LYS A 79 -0.59 2.60 -12.20
C LYS A 79 -1.49 3.83 -12.26
N ARG A 80 -1.97 4.12 -13.47
CA ARG A 80 -2.92 5.21 -13.71
C ARG A 80 -4.36 4.77 -13.40
N GLN A 81 -4.71 3.56 -13.80
CA GLN A 81 -6.07 3.02 -13.68
C GLN A 81 -6.27 2.37 -12.32
N ILE A 82 -7.46 2.54 -11.73
CA ILE A 82 -7.80 1.97 -10.43
C ILE A 82 -7.89 0.46 -10.52
N GLU A 83 -8.43 -0.05 -11.63
CA GLU A 83 -8.60 -1.48 -11.89
C GLU A 83 -7.26 -2.23 -11.84
N GLU A 84 -6.22 -1.64 -12.44
CA GLU A 84 -4.86 -2.19 -12.40
C GLU A 84 -4.25 -2.14 -11.01
N ALA A 85 -4.57 -1.11 -10.21
CA ALA A 85 -4.03 -0.93 -8.88
C ALA A 85 -4.46 -2.01 -7.90
N PHE A 86 -5.60 -2.68 -8.13
CA PHE A 86 -6.05 -3.81 -7.30
C PHE A 86 -5.08 -5.00 -7.33
N SER A 87 -4.12 -5.04 -8.26
CA SER A 87 -3.03 -6.02 -8.19
C SER A 87 -2.20 -5.89 -6.89
N MET A 88 -2.22 -4.72 -6.24
CA MET A 88 -1.59 -4.47 -4.93
C MET A 88 -2.43 -4.97 -3.75
N GLY A 89 -3.69 -5.35 -3.98
CA GLY A 89 -4.62 -5.78 -2.94
C GLY A 89 -4.22 -7.12 -2.32
N VAL A 90 -4.72 -7.36 -1.10
CA VAL A 90 -4.66 -8.67 -0.47
C VAL A 90 -5.56 -9.67 -1.20
N HIS A 91 -5.27 -10.96 -1.07
CA HIS A 91 -6.03 -12.03 -1.70
C HIS A 91 -6.54 -13.05 -0.67
N GLN A 92 -7.46 -13.93 -1.09
CA GLN A 92 -7.83 -15.07 -0.27
C GLN A 92 -6.62 -16.00 -0.10
N GLY A 93 -6.42 -16.54 1.11
CA GLY A 93 -5.27 -17.36 1.46
C GLY A 93 -4.24 -16.64 2.35
N GLN A 94 -2.99 -17.09 2.30
CA GLN A 94 -1.88 -16.54 3.08
C GLN A 94 -1.43 -15.19 2.50
N ASN A 95 -1.29 -14.17 3.34
CA ASN A 95 -0.82 -12.86 2.95
C ASN A 95 0.24 -12.34 3.93
N ASN A 96 1.30 -11.74 3.40
CA ASN A 96 2.01 -10.68 4.09
C ASN A 96 1.20 -9.39 3.86
N VAL A 97 0.67 -8.79 4.92
CA VAL A 97 -0.22 -7.64 4.83
C VAL A 97 0.41 -6.41 5.48
N VAL A 98 0.17 -5.26 4.86
CA VAL A 98 0.33 -3.96 5.51
C VAL A 98 -1.01 -3.23 5.50
N PHE A 99 -1.34 -2.64 6.64
CA PHE A 99 -2.44 -1.71 6.80
C PHE A 99 -1.88 -0.30 6.92
N ILE A 100 -2.36 0.58 6.05
CA ILE A 100 -2.14 2.01 6.13
C ILE A 100 -3.31 2.59 6.90
N VAL A 101 -3.03 3.20 8.04
CA VAL A 101 -4.04 3.80 8.92
C VAL A 101 -3.85 5.30 8.93
N MET A 102 -4.92 6.05 8.65
CA MET A 102 -4.88 7.50 8.64
C MET A 102 -6.08 8.10 9.38
N GLY A 103 -5.82 9.06 10.27
CA GLY A 103 -6.89 9.73 11.00
C GLY A 103 -6.42 10.83 11.94
N GLU A 104 -7.28 11.21 12.88
CA GLU A 104 -6.93 12.08 13.98
C GLU A 104 -6.04 11.34 15.00
N ALA A 105 -5.22 12.09 15.75
CA ALA A 105 -4.23 11.51 16.68
C ALA A 105 -4.86 10.59 17.73
N CYS A 106 -6.09 10.88 18.17
CA CYS A 106 -6.82 10.08 19.15
C CYS A 106 -7.50 8.84 18.54
N SER A 107 -7.81 8.87 17.24
CA SER A 107 -8.48 7.77 16.53
C SER A 107 -7.52 6.67 16.07
N VAL A 108 -6.27 7.04 15.73
CA VAL A 108 -5.28 6.10 15.18
C VAL A 108 -4.93 4.97 16.16
N PRO A 109 -4.57 5.20 17.44
CA PRO A 109 -4.13 4.12 18.32
C PRO A 109 -5.18 2.99 18.51
N PRO A 110 -6.47 3.28 18.78
CA PRO A 110 -7.49 2.22 18.83
C PRO A 110 -7.62 1.42 17.53
N CYS A 111 -7.43 2.08 16.38
CA CYS A 111 -7.46 1.41 15.08
C CYS A 111 -6.27 0.48 14.88
N LEU A 112 -5.05 0.93 15.27
CA LEU A 112 -3.85 0.10 15.22
C LEU A 112 -3.99 -1.13 16.12
N ASP A 113 -4.57 -0.98 17.32
CA ASP A 113 -4.79 -2.09 18.25
C ASP A 113 -5.73 -3.15 17.67
N MET A 114 -6.84 -2.73 17.04
CA MET A 114 -7.77 -3.65 16.39
C MET A 114 -7.13 -4.41 15.23
N LEU A 115 -6.36 -3.72 14.38
CA LEU A 115 -5.68 -4.34 13.24
C LEU A 115 -4.51 -5.23 13.65
N GLY A 116 -3.78 -4.84 14.70
CA GLY A 116 -2.67 -5.61 15.26
C GLY A 116 -3.12 -6.96 15.82
N GLN A 117 -4.36 -7.06 16.32
CA GLN A 117 -4.93 -8.33 16.78
C GLN A 117 -5.31 -9.28 15.64
N MET A 118 -5.42 -8.79 14.40
CA MET A 118 -5.79 -9.60 13.23
C MET A 118 -4.58 -10.26 12.55
N VAL A 119 -3.37 -9.86 12.90
CA VAL A 119 -2.14 -10.31 12.25
C VAL A 119 -1.20 -10.96 13.24
N VAL A 120 -0.35 -11.86 12.75
CA VAL A 120 0.87 -12.24 13.45
C VAL A 120 1.91 -11.17 13.12
N PRO A 121 2.37 -10.35 14.09
CA PRO A 121 3.28 -9.24 13.81
C PRO A 121 4.57 -9.72 13.15
N ALA A 122 4.96 -9.05 12.07
CA ALA A 122 6.21 -9.30 11.36
C ALA A 122 6.59 -8.07 10.56
N ASP A 123 7.88 -7.73 10.48
CA ASP A 123 8.36 -6.71 9.56
C ASP A 123 8.32 -7.27 8.12
N VAL A 124 7.21 -7.02 7.46
CA VAL A 124 6.98 -7.37 6.05
C VAL A 124 6.98 -6.15 5.15
N ILE A 125 7.20 -4.95 5.69
CA ILE A 125 7.27 -3.71 4.89
C ILE A 125 8.67 -3.57 4.29
N THR A 126 9.71 -3.84 5.08
CA THR A 126 11.11 -3.73 4.67
C THR A 126 11.36 -4.43 3.33
N TYR A 127 12.10 -3.76 2.45
CA TYR A 127 12.55 -4.36 1.21
C TYR A 127 13.64 -5.39 1.51
N LEU A 128 13.41 -6.62 1.05
CA LEU A 128 14.36 -7.72 1.13
C LEU A 128 14.59 -8.29 -0.27
N PRO A 129 15.76 -8.88 -0.57
CA PRO A 129 16.04 -9.48 -1.87
C PRO A 129 15.00 -10.52 -2.33
N SER A 130 14.28 -11.16 -1.38
CA SER A 130 13.18 -12.09 -1.71
C SER A 130 11.98 -11.44 -2.41
N LYS A 131 11.84 -10.11 -2.33
CA LYS A 131 10.79 -9.35 -3.00
C LYS A 131 11.19 -8.88 -4.40
N ARG A 132 12.46 -9.05 -4.80
CA ARG A 132 13.03 -8.53 -6.05
C ARG A 132 12.17 -8.86 -7.27
N ASP A 133 11.86 -10.14 -7.47
CA ASP A 133 11.15 -10.59 -8.66
C ASP A 133 9.70 -10.08 -8.70
N GLU A 134 9.07 -9.95 -7.53
CA GLU A 134 7.73 -9.35 -7.42
C GLU A 134 7.79 -7.85 -7.76
N MET A 135 8.80 -7.10 -7.30
CA MET A 135 8.96 -5.68 -7.68
C MET A 135 9.14 -5.53 -9.19
N ILE A 136 10.00 -6.37 -9.78
CA ILE A 136 10.27 -6.36 -11.23
C ILE A 136 8.97 -6.60 -12.00
N MET A 137 8.22 -7.65 -11.62
CA MET A 137 6.98 -8.00 -12.29
C MET A 137 5.89 -6.93 -12.11
N GLN A 138 5.67 -6.46 -10.88
CA GLN A 138 4.59 -5.53 -10.54
C GLN A 138 4.80 -4.14 -11.18
N PHE A 139 6.04 -3.64 -11.18
CA PHE A 139 6.38 -2.30 -11.64
C PHE A 139 6.93 -2.26 -13.08
N GLY A 140 7.14 -3.42 -13.71
CA GLY A 140 7.66 -3.52 -15.07
C GLY A 140 9.08 -2.95 -15.16
N ILE A 141 9.90 -3.23 -14.15
CA ILE A 141 11.31 -2.83 -14.13
C ILE A 141 12.08 -3.74 -15.08
N THR A 142 12.83 -3.14 -15.99
CA THR A 142 13.57 -3.86 -17.03
C THR A 142 14.98 -4.24 -16.58
N ALA A 143 15.57 -5.23 -17.25
CA ALA A 143 16.95 -5.62 -17.00
C ALA A 143 17.93 -4.46 -17.28
N ASP A 144 17.69 -3.68 -18.34
CA ASP A 144 18.51 -2.53 -18.72
C ASP A 144 18.49 -1.44 -17.62
N GLU A 145 17.33 -1.18 -17.01
CA GLU A 145 17.24 -0.26 -15.85
C GLU A 145 18.10 -0.76 -14.70
N ILE A 146 18.00 -2.04 -14.34
CA ILE A 146 18.77 -2.65 -13.25
C ILE A 146 20.27 -2.65 -13.56
N GLU A 147 20.68 -2.87 -14.81
CA GLU A 147 22.09 -2.82 -15.22
C GLU A 147 22.69 -1.42 -14.99
N VAL A 148 21.89 -0.37 -15.20
CA VAL A 148 22.32 1.02 -15.06
C VAL A 148 22.41 1.45 -13.58
N VAL A 149 21.38 1.15 -12.78
CA VAL A 149 21.31 1.67 -11.39
C VAL A 149 21.78 0.67 -10.33
N GLY A 150 21.79 -0.62 -10.66
CA GLY A 150 22.09 -1.73 -9.76
C GLY A 150 20.86 -2.24 -9.00
N GLU A 151 20.94 -3.51 -8.58
CA GLU A 151 19.89 -4.24 -7.84
C GLU A 151 19.42 -3.54 -6.55
N GLN A 152 20.34 -2.85 -5.88
CA GLN A 152 20.05 -2.12 -4.66
C GLN A 152 19.11 -0.93 -4.87
N MET A 153 18.96 -0.45 -6.11
CA MET A 153 18.15 0.72 -6.47
C MET A 153 16.72 0.36 -6.90
N ILE A 154 16.31 -0.91 -6.78
CA ILE A 154 14.94 -1.34 -7.12
C ILE A 154 13.88 -0.55 -6.33
N PRO A 155 14.01 -0.31 -5.01
CA PRO A 155 13.08 0.54 -4.27
C PRO A 155 12.92 1.96 -4.87
N GLU A 156 14.01 2.56 -5.33
CA GLU A 156 14.01 3.89 -5.92
C GLU A 156 13.32 3.90 -7.30
N LEU A 157 13.50 2.85 -8.10
CA LEU A 157 12.74 2.67 -9.35
C LEU A 157 11.24 2.52 -9.07
N VAL A 158 10.86 1.84 -7.98
CA VAL A 158 9.45 1.76 -7.56
C VAL A 158 8.92 3.16 -7.20
N ILE A 159 9.65 3.92 -6.40
CA ILE A 159 9.29 5.30 -6.03
C ILE A 159 9.17 6.20 -7.28
N GLU A 160 10.04 6.02 -8.28
CA GLU A 160 9.93 6.70 -9.57
C GLU A 160 8.61 6.38 -10.26
N ARG A 161 8.18 5.11 -10.30
CA ARG A 161 6.87 4.74 -10.89
C ARG A 161 5.72 5.42 -10.17
N VAL A 162 5.78 5.54 -8.84
CA VAL A 162 4.79 6.32 -8.05
C VAL A 162 4.81 7.81 -8.42
N ALA A 163 6.00 8.39 -8.64
CA ALA A 163 6.14 9.79 -9.01
C ALA A 163 5.51 10.09 -10.38
N LEU A 164 5.72 9.20 -11.35
CA LEU A 164 5.36 9.36 -12.76
C LEU A 164 3.88 9.09 -13.08
N VAL A 165 3.09 8.56 -12.14
CA VAL A 165 1.64 8.28 -12.33
C VAL A 165 0.88 9.46 -12.95
N ASP A 166 1.22 10.70 -12.59
CA ASP A 166 0.52 11.90 -13.06
C ASP A 166 1.16 12.58 -14.28
N VAL A 167 2.39 12.18 -14.66
CA VAL A 167 3.22 12.84 -15.68
C VAL A 167 3.01 12.23 -17.06
N LEU A 168 2.93 10.90 -17.13
CA LEU A 168 2.60 10.18 -18.35
C LEU A 168 1.11 10.40 -18.60
N LYS A 169 0.73 11.51 -19.27
CA LYS A 169 -0.66 11.81 -19.64
C LYS A 169 -1.02 11.24 -20.99
#